data_AF-A0A963TVI1-F1
#
_entry.id   AF-A0A963TVI1-F1
#
_cell.length_a   1.000
_cell.length_b   1.000
_cell.length_c   1.000
_cell.angle_alpha   90.00
_cell.angle_beta   90.00
_cell.angle_gamma   90.00
#
_symmetry.space_group_name_H-M   'P 1'
#
loop_
_entity.id
_entity.type
_entity.pdbx_description
1 polymer ?
#
loop_
_entity_poly.entity_id
_entity_poly.type
_entity_poly.pdbx_seq_one_letter_code
_entity_poly.pdbx_strand_id
1 'polypeptide(L)'
;MAVSLIRPALAAAALAASLGAAATPAVVYDLGGKFDKSFNEAAYRGAERWKQETGKTYLDFEIANATQREQAMRRMADRGANPIVGVGFSQGSTVAKMAKAYPKLQFAIIDDVVDLPNVQSILFKEHEGSFLVGMMAAL
;
A
#
# COMPACT_ATOMS: atom_id res chain seq x y z
N MET A 1 8.08 26.70 -56.23
CA MET A 1 7.59 27.28 -54.95
C MET A 1 7.20 26.13 -54.03
N ALA A 2 7.82 26.11 -52.85
CA ALA A 2 7.51 25.41 -51.59
C ALA A 2 7.01 23.94 -51.60
N VAL A 3 7.94 23.03 -51.31
CA VAL A 3 7.67 21.75 -50.63
C VAL A 3 7.24 22.05 -49.20
N SER A 4 6.02 21.67 -48.81
CA SER A 4 5.53 21.78 -47.43
C SER A 4 5.93 20.53 -46.63
N LEU A 5 7.02 20.66 -45.90
CA LEU A 5 7.44 19.77 -44.81
C LEU A 5 6.83 20.30 -43.49
N ILE A 6 6.72 19.41 -42.49
CA ILE A 6 6.43 19.66 -41.05
C ILE A 6 4.92 19.61 -40.73
N ARG A 7 4.38 18.59 -40.03
CA ARG A 7 4.72 18.18 -38.66
C ARG A 7 4.41 16.69 -38.36
N PRO A 8 5.42 15.83 -38.11
CA PRO A 8 5.23 14.59 -37.35
C PRO A 8 5.42 14.91 -35.85
N ALA A 9 4.59 15.80 -35.28
CA ALA A 9 4.73 16.20 -33.87
C ALA A 9 3.65 15.61 -32.95
N LEU A 10 2.54 15.11 -33.50
CA LEU A 10 1.48 14.51 -32.69
C LEU A 10 1.69 13.01 -32.39
N ALA A 11 2.47 12.30 -33.21
CA ALA A 11 2.69 10.86 -32.99
C ALA A 11 3.70 10.56 -31.86
N ALA A 12 4.59 11.50 -31.52
CA ALA A 12 5.58 11.33 -30.47
C ALA A 12 5.02 11.59 -29.05
N ALA A 13 3.92 12.35 -28.93
CA ALA A 13 3.30 12.63 -27.64
C ALA A 13 2.47 11.46 -27.09
N ALA A 14 2.02 10.54 -27.96
CA ALA A 14 1.27 9.35 -27.55
C ALA A 14 2.16 8.22 -27.00
N LEU A 15 3.47 8.23 -27.30
CA LEU A 15 4.41 7.22 -26.80
C LEU A 15 4.96 7.51 -25.40
N ALA A 16 4.71 8.69 -24.84
CA ALA A 16 5.17 9.07 -23.50
C ALA A 16 4.17 8.69 -22.38
N ALA A 17 2.97 8.21 -22.72
CA ALA A 17 1.90 7.94 -21.76
C ALA A 17 1.90 6.51 -21.19
N SER A 18 2.84 5.65 -21.58
CA SER A 18 2.84 4.23 -21.19
C SER A 18 4.12 3.73 -20.54
N LEU A 19 4.95 4.61 -19.97
CA LEU A 19 5.89 4.21 -18.92
C LEU A 19 5.15 4.28 -17.58
N GLY A 20 4.19 3.37 -17.40
CA GLY A 20 3.81 2.96 -16.06
C GLY A 20 5.08 2.42 -15.42
N ALA A 21 5.78 3.26 -14.66
CA ALA A 21 6.88 2.83 -13.81
C ALA A 21 6.38 1.58 -13.10
N ALA A 22 7.10 0.47 -13.24
CA ALA A 22 6.72 -0.80 -12.63
C ALA A 22 6.40 -0.53 -11.15
N ALA A 23 5.12 -0.58 -10.81
CA ALA A 23 4.60 -0.12 -9.55
C ALA A 23 5.12 -1.06 -8.45
N THR A 24 6.09 -0.58 -7.67
CA THR A 24 6.67 -1.33 -6.55
C THR A 24 5.76 -1.15 -5.34
N PRO A 25 5.14 -2.20 -4.79
CA PRO A 25 4.31 -2.07 -3.60
C PRO A 25 5.15 -1.64 -2.39
N ALA A 26 4.52 -1.00 -1.42
CA ALA A 26 5.13 -0.73 -0.12
C ALA A 26 4.27 -1.26 1.03
N VAL A 27 4.92 -1.75 2.09
CA VAL A 27 4.27 -2.18 3.33
C VAL A 27 4.78 -1.33 4.50
N VAL A 28 3.88 -0.69 5.23
CA VAL A 28 4.18 0.10 6.42
C VAL A 28 3.59 -0.63 7.63
N TYR A 29 4.44 -1.28 8.41
CA TYR A 29 4.06 -2.05 9.60
C TYR A 29 3.67 -1.14 10.77
N ASP A 30 2.84 -1.63 11.69
CA ASP A 30 2.54 -0.92 12.93
C ASP A 30 3.64 -1.11 13.98
N LEU A 31 3.45 -0.51 15.15
CA LEU A 31 4.25 -0.78 16.35
C LEU A 31 4.23 -2.27 16.69
N GLY A 32 5.32 -2.75 17.31
CA GLY A 32 5.53 -4.17 17.63
C GLY A 32 6.61 -4.85 16.78
N GLY A 33 7.00 -4.22 15.66
CA GLY A 33 8.05 -4.71 14.77
C GLY A 33 7.54 -5.75 13.77
N LYS A 34 8.30 -5.95 12.69
CA LYS A 34 7.94 -6.83 11.58
C LYS A 34 7.83 -8.31 11.96
N PHE A 35 8.58 -8.74 12.97
CA PHE A 35 8.66 -10.13 13.42
C PHE A 35 7.99 -10.32 14.79
N ASP A 36 6.79 -9.77 14.94
CA ASP A 36 6.00 -9.78 16.18
C ASP A 36 5.32 -11.12 16.49
N LYS A 37 5.55 -12.17 15.68
CA LYS A 37 4.89 -13.48 15.75
C LYS A 37 3.36 -13.41 15.59
N SER A 38 2.85 -12.31 15.07
CA SER A 38 1.43 -12.00 15.04
C SER A 38 1.12 -11.21 13.76
N PHE A 39 0.44 -10.07 13.91
CA PHE A 39 -0.20 -9.34 12.84
C PHE A 39 0.79 -8.76 11.83
N ASN A 40 1.88 -8.11 12.27
CA ASN A 40 2.87 -7.54 11.35
C ASN A 40 3.61 -8.66 10.60
N GLU A 41 3.94 -9.76 11.28
CA GLU A 41 4.61 -10.88 10.65
C GLU A 41 3.71 -11.58 9.61
N ALA A 42 2.40 -11.65 9.85
CA ALA A 42 1.44 -12.14 8.85
C ALA A 42 1.43 -11.27 7.58
N ALA A 43 1.44 -9.94 7.72
CA ALA A 43 1.55 -9.02 6.59
C ALA A 43 2.88 -9.19 5.84
N TYR A 44 4.00 -9.32 6.57
CA TYR A 44 5.33 -9.58 5.99
C TYR A 44 5.37 -10.87 5.18
N ARG A 45 4.82 -11.96 5.74
CA ARG A 45 4.74 -13.25 5.04
C ARG A 45 3.91 -13.15 3.76
N GLY A 46 2.83 -12.36 3.76
CA GLY A 46 2.07 -12.04 2.55
C GLY A 46 2.91 -11.33 1.49
N ALA A 47 3.68 -10.33 1.88
CA ALA A 47 4.57 -9.59 0.97
C ALA A 47 5.71 -10.45 0.41
N GLU A 48 6.34 -11.28 1.24
CA GLU A 48 7.36 -12.24 0.78
C GLU A 48 6.78 -13.28 -0.17
N ARG A 49 5.57 -13.78 0.10
CA ARG A 49 4.88 -14.69 -0.82
C ARG A 49 4.64 -14.02 -2.18
N TRP A 50 4.14 -12.78 -2.21
CA TRP A 50 3.96 -12.02 -3.45
C TRP A 50 5.27 -11.84 -4.21
N LYS A 51 6.36 -11.53 -3.51
CA LYS A 51 7.71 -11.42 -4.11
C LYS A 51 8.16 -12.73 -4.74
N GLN A 52 7.93 -13.87 -4.07
CA GLN A 52 8.27 -15.20 -4.59
C GLN A 52 7.44 -15.54 -5.83
N GLU A 53 6.13 -15.28 -5.80
CA GLU A 53 5.20 -15.60 -6.89
C GLU A 53 5.40 -14.71 -8.12
N THR A 54 5.83 -13.45 -7.94
CA THR A 54 5.96 -12.48 -9.04
C THR A 54 7.39 -12.23 -9.50
N GLY A 55 8.39 -12.59 -8.70
CA GLY A 55 9.79 -12.24 -8.91
C GLY A 55 10.11 -10.74 -8.76
N LYS A 56 9.15 -9.93 -8.29
CA LYS A 56 9.31 -8.48 -8.13
C LYS A 56 9.72 -8.13 -6.69
N THR A 57 10.26 -6.93 -6.51
CA THR A 57 10.60 -6.38 -5.19
C THR A 57 9.45 -5.54 -4.63
N TYR A 58 9.46 -5.33 -3.32
CA TYR A 58 8.58 -4.40 -2.61
C TYR A 58 9.43 -3.56 -1.64
N LEU A 59 8.88 -2.44 -1.19
CA LEU A 59 9.47 -1.60 -0.16
C LEU A 59 8.81 -1.91 1.18
N ASP A 60 9.53 -1.77 2.29
CA ASP A 60 8.92 -1.86 3.60
C ASP A 60 9.46 -0.82 4.58
N PHE A 61 8.69 -0.57 5.64
CA PHE A 61 9.10 0.28 6.75
C PHE A 61 8.49 -0.20 8.06
N GLU A 62 9.35 -0.35 9.07
CA GLU A 62 8.96 -0.66 10.45
C GLU A 62 8.88 0.63 11.26
N ILE A 63 7.72 0.89 11.86
CA ILE A 63 7.52 2.08 12.66
C ILE A 63 8.08 1.86 14.06
N ALA A 64 8.99 2.73 14.48
CA ALA A 64 9.56 2.69 15.83
C ALA A 64 8.71 3.46 16.86
N ASN A 65 7.96 4.48 16.40
CA ASN A 65 7.02 5.25 17.23
C ASN A 65 5.95 5.92 16.36
N ALA A 66 4.81 6.26 16.97
CA ALA A 66 3.62 6.73 16.26
C ALA A 66 3.85 7.99 15.39
N THR A 67 4.82 8.85 15.72
CA THR A 67 5.07 10.10 14.97
C THR A 67 5.70 9.84 13.60
N GLN A 68 6.25 8.65 13.36
CA GLN A 68 6.88 8.29 12.10
C GLN A 68 5.89 7.89 11.00
N ARG A 69 4.62 7.56 11.32
CA ARG A 69 3.63 7.03 10.35
C ARG A 69 3.54 7.89 9.10
N GLU A 70 3.26 9.18 9.29
CA GLU A 70 3.07 10.11 8.17
C GLU A 70 4.34 10.26 7.33
N GLN A 71 5.49 10.45 7.98
CA GLN A 71 6.75 10.61 7.26
C GLN A 71 7.13 9.33 6.50
N ALA A 72 6.90 8.15 7.09
CA ALA A 72 7.16 6.87 6.44
C ALA A 72 6.30 6.68 5.19
N MET A 73 4.99 6.89 5.33
CA MET A 73 4.04 6.69 4.23
C MET A 73 4.24 7.74 3.11
N ARG A 74 4.57 9.00 3.47
CA ARG A 74 4.98 10.04 2.52
C ARG A 74 6.23 9.65 1.74
N ARG A 75 7.27 9.13 2.41
CA ARG A 75 8.48 8.65 1.71
C ARG A 75 8.18 7.53 0.71
N MET A 76 7.24 6.63 1.01
CA MET A 76 6.83 5.59 0.06
C MET A 76 6.08 6.18 -1.14
N ALA A 77 5.19 7.14 -0.89
CA ALA A 77 4.47 7.87 -1.93
C ALA A 77 5.40 8.68 -2.84
N ASP A 78 6.37 9.38 -2.28
CA ASP A 78 7.38 10.15 -3.03
C ASP A 78 8.28 9.25 -3.90
N ARG A 79 8.46 7.99 -3.50
CA ARG A 79 9.16 6.96 -4.31
C ARG A 79 8.28 6.34 -5.39
N GLY A 80 7.01 6.77 -5.50
CA GLY A 80 6.04 6.22 -6.45
C GLY A 80 5.58 4.81 -6.12
N ALA A 81 5.66 4.39 -4.85
CA ALA A 81 5.19 3.08 -4.44
C ALA A 81 3.68 2.94 -4.70
N ASN A 82 3.26 1.79 -5.21
CA ASN A 82 1.88 1.56 -5.59
C ASN A 82 1.55 0.05 -5.64
N PRO A 83 0.63 -0.48 -4.81
CA PRO A 83 -0.05 0.22 -3.72
C PRO A 83 0.85 0.46 -2.50
N ILE A 84 0.44 1.38 -1.63
CA ILE A 84 1.02 1.57 -0.29
C ILE A 84 0.07 0.97 0.75
N VAL A 85 0.53 -0.06 1.46
CA VAL A 85 -0.25 -0.83 2.43
C VAL A 85 0.07 -0.34 3.85
N GLY A 86 -0.93 0.19 4.55
CA GLY A 86 -0.87 0.47 5.98
C GLY A 86 -1.39 -0.72 6.78
N VAL A 87 -0.55 -1.28 7.66
CA VAL A 87 -0.92 -2.41 8.50
C VAL A 87 -1.41 -1.88 9.85
N GLY A 88 -2.66 -2.20 10.21
CA GLY A 88 -3.24 -1.93 11.52
C GLY A 88 -4.12 -0.68 11.55
N PHE A 89 -5.14 -0.72 12.42
CA PHE A 89 -6.12 0.36 12.57
C PHE A 89 -5.50 1.73 12.85
N SER A 90 -4.34 1.75 13.54
CA SER A 90 -3.67 2.99 13.92
C SER A 90 -3.12 3.80 12.73
N GLN A 91 -3.10 3.21 11.53
CA GLN A 91 -2.69 3.84 10.27
C GLN A 91 -3.81 4.64 9.58
N GLY A 92 -5.08 4.49 9.98
CA GLY A 92 -6.26 5.03 9.28
C GLY A 92 -6.17 6.50 8.89
N SER A 93 -5.91 7.36 9.88
CA SER A 93 -5.79 8.81 9.66
C SER A 93 -4.63 9.16 8.71
N THR A 94 -3.55 8.40 8.75
CA THR A 94 -2.37 8.61 7.90
C THR A 94 -2.66 8.17 6.46
N VAL A 95 -3.28 7.00 6.27
CA VAL A 95 -3.72 6.52 4.96
C VAL A 95 -4.68 7.52 4.33
N ALA A 96 -5.70 7.97 5.07
CA ALA A 96 -6.66 8.95 4.58
C ALA A 96 -5.99 10.27 4.13
N LYS A 97 -5.01 10.75 4.89
CA LYS A 97 -4.25 11.97 4.56
C LYS A 97 -3.38 11.77 3.31
N MET A 98 -2.65 10.65 3.21
CA MET A 98 -1.78 10.36 2.06
C MET A 98 -2.57 10.07 0.79
N ALA A 99 -3.68 9.33 0.89
CA ALA A 99 -4.56 9.06 -0.24
C ALA A 99 -5.12 10.33 -0.88
N LYS A 100 -5.50 11.33 -0.05
CA LYS A 100 -5.91 12.66 -0.53
C LYS A 100 -4.76 13.44 -1.18
N ALA A 101 -3.57 13.36 -0.60
CA ALA A 101 -2.39 14.07 -1.10
C ALA A 101 -1.81 13.47 -2.39
N TYR A 102 -2.00 12.16 -2.61
CA TYR A 102 -1.49 11.41 -3.75
C TYR A 102 -2.62 10.67 -4.47
N PRO A 103 -3.56 11.38 -5.13
CA PRO A 103 -4.77 10.77 -5.72
C PRO A 103 -4.50 9.81 -6.89
N LYS A 104 -3.25 9.77 -7.40
CA LYS A 104 -2.83 8.85 -8.48
C LYS A 104 -2.26 7.52 -7.96
N LEU A 105 -1.91 7.45 -6.68
CA LEU A 105 -1.39 6.23 -6.05
C LEU A 105 -2.55 5.48 -5.41
N GLN A 106 -2.47 4.15 -5.41
CA GLN A 106 -3.41 3.30 -4.69
C GLN A 106 -2.88 3.03 -3.28
N PHE A 107 -3.79 2.93 -2.33
CA PHE A 107 -3.51 2.60 -0.95
C PHE A 107 -4.34 1.40 -0.54
N ALA A 108 -3.84 0.64 0.42
CA ALA A 108 -4.62 -0.34 1.14
C ALA A 108 -4.46 -0.12 2.64
N ILE A 109 -5.52 -0.36 3.39
CA ILE A 109 -5.47 -0.39 4.85
C ILE A 109 -6.01 -1.73 5.33
N ILE A 110 -5.26 -2.35 6.24
CA ILE A 110 -5.66 -3.58 6.91
C ILE A 110 -6.14 -3.18 8.30
N ASP A 111 -7.32 -3.68 8.70
CA ASP A 111 -7.90 -3.50 10.04
C ASP A 111 -8.46 -2.08 10.31
N ASP A 112 -8.81 -1.31 9.26
CA ASP A 112 -9.60 -0.07 9.39
C ASP A 112 -10.44 0.21 8.15
N VAL A 113 -11.33 1.20 8.26
CA VAL A 113 -12.11 1.73 7.13
C VAL A 113 -11.64 3.14 6.78
N VAL A 114 -11.24 3.31 5.53
CA VAL A 114 -11.00 4.62 4.91
C VAL A 114 -11.81 4.72 3.63
N ASP A 115 -12.83 5.58 3.64
CA ASP A 115 -13.75 5.77 2.51
C ASP A 115 -13.21 6.82 1.52
N LEU A 116 -12.30 6.38 0.65
CA LEU A 116 -11.72 7.19 -0.42
C LEU A 116 -11.54 6.34 -1.69
N PRO A 117 -11.66 6.93 -2.90
CA PRO A 117 -11.72 6.17 -4.16
C PRO A 117 -10.42 5.45 -4.53
N ASN A 118 -9.29 5.82 -3.94
CA ASN A 118 -7.98 5.20 -4.14
C ASN A 118 -7.49 4.42 -2.90
N VAL A 119 -8.42 4.00 -2.03
CA VAL A 119 -8.10 3.22 -0.82
C VAL A 119 -8.94 1.93 -0.79
N GLN A 120 -8.25 0.80 -0.70
CA GLN A 120 -8.88 -0.49 -0.40
C GLN A 120 -8.84 -0.76 1.10
N SER A 121 -10.01 -0.84 1.74
CA SER A 121 -10.11 -1.24 3.16
C SER A 121 -10.29 -2.76 3.27
N ILE A 122 -9.45 -3.41 4.07
CA ILE A 122 -9.45 -4.86 4.29
C ILE A 122 -9.75 -5.12 5.77
N LEU A 123 -10.95 -5.61 6.05
CA LEU A 123 -11.42 -5.96 7.39
C LEU A 123 -11.52 -7.48 7.52
N PHE A 124 -11.42 -7.98 8.75
CA PHE A 124 -11.81 -9.35 9.06
C PHE A 124 -13.08 -9.37 9.91
N LYS A 125 -13.61 -10.57 10.11
CA LYS A 125 -14.73 -10.82 11.02
C LYS A 125 -14.20 -11.51 12.26
N GLU A 126 -13.31 -10.83 12.98
CA GLU A 126 -12.55 -11.38 14.10
C GLU A 126 -13.50 -11.93 15.17
N HIS A 127 -14.66 -11.30 15.37
CA HIS A 127 -15.70 -11.73 16.30
C HIS A 127 -16.24 -13.16 16.02
N GLU A 128 -16.34 -13.58 14.75
CA GLU A 128 -16.78 -14.94 14.40
C GLU A 128 -15.74 -15.98 14.86
N GLY A 129 -14.44 -15.69 14.68
CA GLY A 129 -13.35 -16.54 15.17
C GLY A 129 -13.19 -16.50 16.70
N SER A 130 -13.28 -15.31 17.30
CA SER A 130 -13.19 -15.09 18.74
C SER A 130 -14.29 -15.84 19.51
N PHE A 131 -15.49 -15.93 18.94
CA PHE A 131 -16.59 -16.71 19.52
C PHE A 131 -16.23 -18.19 19.68
N LEU A 132 -15.67 -18.82 18.63
CA LEU A 132 -15.30 -20.23 18.66
C LEU A 132 -14.19 -20.53 19.68
N VAL A 133 -13.16 -19.68 19.75
CA VAL A 133 -12.09 -19.85 20.75
C VAL A 133 -12.58 -19.57 22.18
N GLY A 134 -13.53 -18.64 22.34
CA GLY A 134 -14.18 -18.39 23.63
C GLY A 134 -15.00 -19.58 24.12
N MET A 135 -15.72 -20.26 23.21
CA MET A 135 -16.42 -21.51 23.54
C MET A 135 -15.46 -22.60 23.99
N MET A 136 -14.34 -22.79 23.29
CA MET A 136 -13.33 -23.78 23.65
C MET A 136 -12.68 -23.49 25.01
N ALA A 137 -12.46 -22.21 25.34
CA ALA A 137 -11.86 -21.82 26.61
C ALA A 137 -12.78 -22.06 27.83
N ALA A 138 -14.08 -22.21 27.62
CA ALA A 138 -15.05 -22.47 28.68
C ALA A 138 -15.22 -23.98 29.01
N LEU A 139 -14.72 -24.88 28.15
CA LEU A 139 -14.73 -26.33 28.33
C LEU A 139 -13.55 -26.81 29.19
#